data_AF-A0A452HAK4-F1
#
_entry.id   AF-A0A452HAK4-F1
#
_cell.length_a   1.000
_cell.length_b   1.000
_cell.length_c   1.000
_cell.angle_alpha   90.00
_cell.angle_beta   90.00
_cell.angle_gamma   90.00
#
_symmetry.space_group_name_H-M   'P 1'
#
loop_
_entity.id
_entity.type
_entity.pdbx_description
1 polymer ?
#
loop_
_entity_poly.entity_id
_entity_poly.type
_entity_poly.pdbx_seq_one_letter_code
_entity_poly.pdbx_strand_id
1 'polypeptide(L)'
;ILTIQNWLSFYSENYIFVGKLVGRFYDENGAPTKALEQAKAVIEEALKFKQQNNEKKQFPPCNSEWSSTSGSRFWCTVKNACFELYRGFSDIQDWGDSVRNRNQFV
;
A
#
# COMPACT_ATOMS: atom_id res chain seq x y z
N ILE A 1 -7.99 2.38 1.00
CA ILE A 1 -8.58 3.16 -0.12
C ILE A 1 -8.40 2.51 -1.49
N LEU A 2 -7.19 2.06 -1.87
CA LEU A 2 -6.95 1.44 -3.19
C LEU A 2 -7.79 0.18 -3.48
N THR A 3 -8.20 -0.56 -2.44
CA THR A 3 -9.15 -1.66 -2.58
C THR A 3 -10.48 -1.21 -3.21
N ILE A 4 -10.98 -0.02 -2.85
CA ILE A 4 -12.21 0.53 -3.44
C ILE A 4 -12.03 0.82 -4.93
N GLN A 5 -10.87 1.35 -5.33
CA GLN A 5 -10.56 1.55 -6.75
C GLN A 5 -10.53 0.23 -7.51
N ASN A 6 -9.96 -0.83 -6.93
CA ASN A 6 -9.95 -2.16 -7.56
C ASN A 6 -11.37 -2.71 -7.73
N TRP A 7 -12.24 -2.55 -6.72
CA TRP A 7 -13.64 -2.94 -6.83
C TRP A 7 -14.37 -2.14 -7.92
N LEU A 8 -14.12 -0.83 -8.01
CA LEU A 8 -14.71 0.02 -9.04
C LEU A 8 -14.31 -0.47 -10.45
N SER A 9 -13.02 -0.72 -10.68
CA SER A 9 -12.51 -1.30 -11.93
C SER A 9 -13.15 -2.65 -12.22
N PHE A 10 -13.13 -3.57 -11.26
CA PHE A 10 -13.72 -4.89 -11.39
C PHE A 10 -15.19 -4.83 -11.84
N TYR A 11 -16.03 -4.05 -11.17
CA TYR A 11 -17.45 -3.96 -11.56
C TYR A 11 -17.64 -3.26 -12.91
N SER A 12 -16.83 -2.25 -13.23
CA SER A 12 -16.91 -1.56 -14.52
C SER A 12 -16.50 -2.44 -15.71
N GLU A 13 -15.60 -3.39 -15.49
CA GLU A 13 -15.08 -4.28 -16.53
C GLU A 13 -15.93 -5.55 -16.68
N ASN A 14 -16.53 -6.03 -15.59
CA ASN A 14 -17.21 -7.33 -15.57
C ASN A 14 -18.75 -7.23 -15.64
N TYR A 15 -19.33 -6.03 -15.54
CA TYR A 15 -20.78 -5.84 -15.53
C TYR A 15 -21.21 -4.72 -16.46
N ILE A 16 -22.42 -4.87 -17.01
CA ILE A 16 -23.02 -3.85 -17.87
C ILE A 16 -23.47 -2.67 -17.01
N PHE A 17 -23.05 -1.48 -17.39
CA PHE A 17 -23.46 -0.24 -16.73
C PHE A 17 -24.94 0.06 -16.99
N VAL A 18 -25.75 0.08 -15.93
CA VAL A 18 -27.20 0.34 -16.01
C VAL A 18 -27.60 1.76 -15.62
N GLY A 19 -26.76 2.47 -14.86
CA GLY A 19 -27.07 3.82 -14.39
C GLY A 19 -26.34 4.20 -13.11
N LYS A 20 -26.65 5.40 -12.60
CA LYS A 20 -26.10 5.95 -11.35
C LYS A 20 -27.14 5.88 -10.24
N LEU A 21 -26.70 5.61 -9.02
CA LEU A 21 -27.55 5.62 -7.84
C LEU A 21 -27.61 7.03 -7.24
N VAL A 22 -28.82 7.57 -7.14
CA VAL A 22 -29.09 8.84 -6.43
C VAL A 22 -28.78 8.66 -4.94
N GLY A 23 -28.00 9.58 -4.37
CA GLY A 23 -27.60 9.57 -2.98
C GLY A 23 -26.29 10.30 -2.73
N ARG A 24 -25.41 9.71 -1.90
CA ARG A 24 -24.22 10.38 -1.40
C ARG A 24 -23.28 10.89 -2.50
N PHE A 25 -23.16 10.17 -3.61
CA PHE A 25 -22.17 10.45 -4.66
C PHE A 25 -22.75 11.08 -5.92
N TYR A 26 -24.04 10.88 -6.18
CA TYR A 26 -24.75 11.45 -7.32
C TYR A 26 -26.09 12.01 -6.89
N ASP A 27 -26.47 13.18 -7.39
CA ASP A 27 -27.79 13.76 -7.12
C ASP A 27 -28.89 13.18 -8.03
N GLU A 28 -30.10 13.71 -7.90
CA GLU A 28 -31.29 13.34 -8.68
C GLU A 28 -31.14 13.58 -10.20
N ASN A 29 -30.23 14.45 -10.62
CA ASN A 29 -29.89 14.69 -12.01
C ASN A 29 -28.72 13.82 -12.49
N GLY A 30 -28.18 12.95 -11.61
CA GLY A 30 -27.00 12.14 -11.86
C GLY A 30 -25.69 12.94 -11.88
N ALA A 31 -25.72 14.18 -11.39
CA ALA A 31 -24.55 15.04 -11.28
C ALA A 31 -23.69 14.62 -10.06
N PRO A 32 -22.36 14.69 -10.18
CA PRO A 32 -21.46 14.34 -9.09
C PRO A 32 -21.66 15.29 -7.90
N THR A 33 -21.65 14.75 -6.69
CA THR A 33 -21.64 15.56 -5.47
C THR A 33 -20.20 15.88 -5.03
N LYS A 34 -20.04 16.86 -4.13
CA LYS A 34 -18.74 17.14 -3.48
C LYS A 34 -18.13 15.92 -2.80
N ALA A 35 -18.95 15.00 -2.28
CA ALA A 35 -18.46 13.79 -1.63
C ALA A 35 -17.79 12.83 -2.64
N LEU A 36 -18.27 12.79 -3.88
CA LEU A 36 -17.63 12.01 -4.94
C LEU A 36 -16.29 12.61 -5.35
N GLU A 37 -16.22 13.94 -5.47
CA GLU A 37 -14.97 14.65 -5.77
C GLU A 37 -13.90 14.37 -4.72
N GLN A 38 -14.25 14.47 -3.44
CA GLN A 38 -13.35 14.16 -2.33
C GLN A 38 -12.90 12.70 -2.36
N ALA A 39 -13.81 11.75 -2.58
CA ALA A 39 -13.47 10.34 -2.66
C ALA A 39 -12.48 10.04 -3.80
N LYS A 40 -12.69 10.66 -4.97
CA LYS A 40 -11.78 10.54 -6.12
C LYS A 40 -10.41 11.14 -5.82
N ALA A 41 -10.35 12.31 -5.19
CA ALA A 41 -9.07 12.94 -4.82
C ALA A 41 -8.23 12.04 -3.89
N VAL A 42 -8.86 11.40 -2.88
CA VAL A 42 -8.17 10.48 -1.97
C VAL A 42 -7.68 9.22 -2.70
N ILE A 43 -8.45 8.71 -3.67
CA ILE A 43 -8.03 7.57 -4.50
C ILE A 43 -6.83 7.97 -5.37
N GLU A 44 -6.86 9.13 -6.02
CA GLU A 44 -5.77 9.63 -6.86
C GLU A 44 -4.48 9.83 -6.05
N GLU A 45 -4.58 10.42 -4.86
CA GLU A 45 -3.46 10.57 -3.95
C GLU A 45 -2.86 9.22 -3.57
N ALA A 46 -3.70 8.25 -3.20
CA ALA A 46 -3.23 6.91 -2.85
C ALA A 46 -2.59 6.17 -4.03
N LEU A 47 -3.04 6.40 -5.25
CA LEU A 47 -2.42 5.86 -6.46
C LEU A 47 -1.03 6.47 -6.69
N LYS A 48 -0.91 7.80 -6.55
CA LYS A 48 0.39 8.50 -6.62
C LYS A 48 1.34 7.97 -5.56
N PHE A 49 0.87 7.84 -4.32
CA PHE A 49 1.65 7.29 -3.21
C PHE A 49 2.09 5.86 -3.49
N LYS A 50 1.23 4.98 -4.01
CA LYS A 50 1.62 3.61 -4.40
C LYS A 50 2.67 3.60 -5.51
N GLN A 51 2.56 4.51 -6.48
CA GLN A 51 3.51 4.59 -7.60
C GLN A 51 4.89 5.09 -7.14
N GLN A 52 4.91 6.08 -6.24
CA GLN A 52 6.12 6.60 -5.61
C GLN A 52 6.74 5.57 -4.66
N ASN A 53 5.93 4.91 -3.84
CA ASN A 53 6.35 3.89 -2.87
C ASN A 53 6.39 2.47 -3.45
N ASN A 54 6.84 2.33 -4.70
CA ASN A 54 7.31 1.05 -5.24
C ASN A 54 8.61 0.55 -4.54
N GLU A 55 8.92 1.09 -3.36
CA GLU A 55 9.94 0.65 -2.39
C GLU A 55 9.79 -0.82 -1.97
N LYS A 56 8.68 -1.49 -2.30
CA LYS A 56 8.59 -2.96 -2.23
C LYS A 56 9.66 -3.68 -3.09
N LYS A 57 10.31 -2.98 -4.02
CA LYS A 57 11.49 -3.48 -4.75
C LYS A 57 12.80 -3.32 -3.97
N GLN A 58 12.82 -2.48 -2.94
CA GLN A 58 14.03 -2.11 -2.23
C GLN A 58 14.37 -3.07 -1.10
N PHE A 59 13.41 -3.86 -0.63
CA PHE A 59 13.64 -4.85 0.42
C PHE A 59 13.37 -6.27 -0.11
N PRO A 60 14.28 -7.22 0.11
CA PRO A 60 14.03 -8.61 -0.26
C PRO A 60 12.80 -9.12 0.48
N PRO A 61 12.03 -10.07 -0.10
CA PRO A 61 10.94 -10.72 0.60
C PRO A 61 11.52 -11.40 1.86
N CYS A 62 11.23 -10.82 3.01
CA CYS A 62 11.59 -11.35 4.31
C CYS A 62 10.41 -12.16 4.85
N ASN A 63 10.68 -13.37 5.33
CA ASN A 63 9.69 -14.15 6.04
C ASN A 63 9.61 -13.67 7.49
N SER A 64 8.40 -13.72 8.05
CA SER A 64 8.17 -13.50 9.46
C SER A 64 7.45 -14.71 10.07
N GLU A 65 7.85 -15.07 11.27
CA GLU A 65 7.22 -16.08 12.12
C GLU A 65 6.94 -15.45 13.46
N TRP A 66 5.83 -15.84 14.08
CA TRP A 66 5.55 -15.51 15.47
C TRP A 66 5.08 -16.75 16.21
N SER A 67 5.58 -16.93 17.43
CA SER A 67 5.00 -17.87 18.38
C SER A 67 4.89 -17.25 19.78
N SER A 68 3.98 -17.76 20.59
CA SER A 68 3.80 -17.30 21.98
C SER A 68 5.03 -17.57 22.86
N THR A 69 5.82 -18.60 22.53
CA THR A 69 6.99 -19.01 23.31
C THR A 69 8.27 -18.32 22.86
N SER A 70 8.43 -18.07 21.55
CA SER A 70 9.66 -17.54 20.95
C SER A 70 9.54 -16.10 20.44
N GLY A 71 8.36 -15.49 20.50
CA GLY A 71 8.13 -14.15 19.97
C GLY A 71 8.21 -14.09 18.44
N SER A 72 8.44 -12.89 17.91
CA SER A 72 8.58 -12.64 16.47
C SER A 72 10.00 -12.89 15.96
N ARG A 73 10.12 -13.62 14.86
CA ARG A 73 11.36 -13.90 14.14
C ARG A 73 11.24 -13.48 12.68
N PHE A 74 12.31 -12.89 12.12
CA PHE A 74 12.39 -12.49 10.72
C PHE A 74 13.59 -13.17 10.04
N TRP A 75 13.44 -13.66 8.81
CA TRP A 75 14.55 -14.21 8.03
C TRP A 75 14.34 -14.07 6.52
N CYS A 76 15.43 -13.88 5.78
CA CYS A 76 15.41 -13.86 4.31
C CYS A 76 15.91 -15.21 3.77
N THR A 77 15.21 -15.81 2.82
CA THR A 77 15.61 -17.10 2.19
C THR A 77 16.72 -16.94 1.14
N VAL A 78 16.83 -15.78 0.51
CA VAL A 78 17.85 -15.50 -0.50
C VAL A 78 19.06 -14.82 0.16
N LYS A 79 20.12 -15.60 0.41
CA LYS A 79 21.40 -15.11 1.01
C LYS A 79 21.99 -13.90 0.28
N ASN A 80 21.79 -13.79 -1.03
CA ASN A 80 22.46 -12.78 -1.86
C ASN A 80 21.63 -11.50 -2.06
N ALA A 81 20.31 -11.55 -1.85
CA ALA A 81 19.45 -10.37 -2.00
C ALA A 81 19.55 -9.41 -0.80
N CYS A 82 19.94 -9.93 0.37
CA CYS A 82 20.24 -9.10 1.53
C CYS A 82 21.59 -8.39 1.38
N PHE A 83 22.58 -9.05 0.76
CA PHE A 83 23.97 -8.58 0.68
C PHE A 83 24.18 -7.40 -0.28
N GLU A 84 23.41 -7.27 -1.36
CA GLU A 84 23.56 -6.13 -2.29
C GLU A 84 23.06 -4.79 -1.72
N LEU A 85 22.26 -4.81 -0.65
CA LEU A 85 21.83 -3.60 0.07
C LEU A 85 22.86 -3.13 1.12
N TYR A 86 23.89 -3.93 1.44
CA TYR A 86 24.94 -3.57 2.40
C TYR A 86 26.00 -2.60 1.86
N ARG A 87 25.90 -2.16 0.60
CA ARG A 87 26.88 -1.18 0.09
C ARG A 87 26.72 0.23 0.68
N GLY A 88 25.71 0.48 1.52
CA GLY A 88 25.47 1.78 2.16
C GLY A 88 25.39 1.81 3.69
N PHE A 89 25.47 0.68 4.39
CA PHE A 89 25.38 0.61 5.86
C PHE A 89 26.49 -0.27 6.42
N SER A 90 27.17 0.18 7.48
CA SER A 90 28.37 -0.50 7.97
C SER A 90 28.08 -1.83 8.67
N ASP A 91 26.88 -2.02 9.23
CA ASP A 91 26.46 -3.27 9.87
C ASP A 91 24.92 -3.43 10.01
N ILE A 92 24.49 -4.57 10.58
CA ILE A 92 23.09 -4.92 10.90
C ILE A 92 22.46 -3.97 11.93
N GLN A 93 23.27 -3.43 12.85
CA GLN A 93 22.81 -2.55 13.92
C GLN A 93 22.38 -1.20 13.35
N ASP A 94 23.18 -0.65 12.45
CA ASP A 94 22.97 0.60 11.71
C ASP A 94 21.69 0.53 10.85
N TRP A 95 21.43 -0.62 10.21
CA TRP A 95 20.15 -0.86 9.53
C TRP A 95 18.97 -0.95 10.52
N GLY A 96 19.15 -1.67 11.63
CA GLY A 96 18.14 -1.80 12.69
C GLY A 96 17.73 -0.46 13.31
N ASP A 97 18.67 0.47 13.45
CA ASP A 97 18.42 1.81 13.99
C ASP A 97 17.82 2.76 12.94
N SER A 98 18.21 2.62 11.66
CA SER A 98 17.57 3.32 10.53
C SER A 98 16.10 2.92 10.32
N VAL A 99 15.77 1.64 10.52
CA VAL A 99 14.38 1.15 10.45
C VAL A 99 13.59 1.62 11.68
N ARG A 100 14.20 1.61 12.88
CA ARG A 100 13.55 2.10 14.11
C ARG A 100 13.21 3.59 14.03
N ASN A 101 14.09 4.41 13.47
CA ASN A 101 13.85 5.84 13.28
C ASN A 101 12.84 6.16 12.16
N ARG A 102 12.66 5.28 11.16
CA ARG A 102 11.64 5.48 10.11
C ARG A 102 10.22 5.12 10.55
N ASN A 103 10.07 4.26 11.56
CA ASN A 103 8.77 3.92 12.15
C ASN A 103 8.27 4.95 13.17
N GLN A 104 8.87 6.14 13.26
CA GLN A 104 8.36 7.25 14.08
C GLN A 104 7.34 8.15 13.35
N PHE A 105 6.96 7.80 12.11
CA PHE A 105 5.80 8.36 11.41
C PHE A 105 4.77 7.27 11.10
N VAL A 106 4.11 6.79 12.15
CA VAL A 106 2.72 6.29 12.11
C VAL A 106 2.01 6.81 13.34
#